data_AF-W9AUS0-F1
#
_entry.id   AF-W9AUS0-F1
#
_cell.length_a   1.000
_cell.length_b   1.000
_cell.length_c   1.000
_cell.angle_alpha   90.00
_cell.angle_beta   90.00
_cell.angle_gamma   90.00
#
_symmetry.space_group_name_H-M   'P 1'
#
loop_
_entity.id
_entity.type
_entity.pdbx_description
1 polymer ?
#
loop_
_entity_poly.entity_id
_entity_poly.type
_entity_poly.pdbx_seq_one_letter_code
_entity_poly.pdbx_strand_id
1 'polypeptide(L)'
;MTLLDRPALRASNFTGTTSLLRLYLRRDRVVLPLWVLLLSIPVSTVYVGSTEAVYPTAADRATFAATIMASPAQRALYGNIYDESVGAVGVWKAGMFHLLIAVAVILTVIRHTRGDEESGRTELLDSTAVGRYAALTATLVLTGTASVLTGLLSTAGLLTLDIPPTGSVAFGTTLAASGLVFTAVAAVTAQLSSSARFARGAAFSALGAAFTVRAVGDASGTEGGVLSWLSPLGWSLQVRPFAGDRWWVLLLHLALTVALIVLAYRLLARRDVGAGLFAERPGAPAAGPSLSGAFGLALRLDRGALLLWTVGLCLYGLVIGSVVHGIADEVGDSAVARDVVVRLGGSAAMEEAFVAVAFTMLAMIASAFAISLTLRLHQEEAEQRAEALLSGSVSRIRWLASHLVFAVVGSAAALLIAGMVAGLTYGAAAGDIGGKLATVLTAAAVQLPAVWLLVAVTVAIFGLTPRFTPLAWGVLVGFIALFLLGSLSGFPQVLLDLEPFAHIPHPGALTATPLVWLLVIDAALVVFGVAAFRRRDLR
;
A
#
# COMPACT_ATOMS: atom_id res chain seq x y z
N MET A 1 30.52 -17.42 -56.37
CA MET A 1 29.24 -17.28 -57.10
C MET A 1 28.12 -17.65 -56.13
N THR A 2 27.48 -16.60 -55.58
CA THR A 2 26.14 -16.57 -54.95
C THR A 2 25.79 -17.64 -53.89
N LEU A 3 26.28 -17.46 -52.66
CA LEU A 3 25.52 -17.83 -51.47
C LEU A 3 24.34 -16.84 -51.40
N LEU A 4 23.14 -17.37 -51.62
CA LEU A 4 21.90 -16.62 -51.62
C LEU A 4 21.75 -15.84 -50.31
N ASP A 5 21.74 -14.51 -50.44
CA ASP A 5 21.01 -13.60 -49.57
C ASP A 5 19.59 -14.15 -49.41
N ARG A 6 19.37 -14.99 -48.39
CA ARG A 6 18.03 -15.15 -47.87
C ARG A 6 17.72 -13.80 -47.24
N PRO A 7 16.71 -13.04 -47.71
CA PRO A 7 16.29 -11.87 -46.97
C PRO A 7 15.94 -12.37 -45.58
N ALA A 8 16.69 -11.91 -44.57
CA ALA A 8 16.29 -12.11 -43.19
C ALA A 8 14.84 -11.65 -43.13
N LEU A 9 13.90 -12.59 -42.95
CA LEU A 9 12.50 -12.26 -42.73
C LEU A 9 12.54 -11.18 -41.66
N ARG A 10 12.15 -9.95 -42.02
CA ARG A 10 12.14 -8.82 -41.08
C ARG A 10 11.15 -9.22 -39.98
N ALA A 11 11.67 -9.86 -38.93
CA ALA A 11 10.88 -10.28 -37.81
C ALA A 11 10.26 -9.00 -37.24
N SER A 12 8.93 -8.98 -37.13
CA SER A 12 8.22 -7.84 -36.59
C SER A 12 8.77 -7.49 -35.21
N ASN A 13 8.84 -6.20 -34.87
CA ASN A 13 9.21 -5.76 -33.52
C ASN A 13 8.24 -6.29 -32.44
N PHE A 14 7.11 -6.88 -32.82
CA PHE A 14 6.12 -7.51 -31.94
C PHE A 14 6.18 -9.04 -31.92
N THR A 15 7.15 -9.66 -32.61
CA THR A 15 7.31 -11.12 -32.63
C THR A 15 7.50 -11.65 -31.21
N GLY A 16 6.77 -12.71 -30.82
CA GLY A 16 6.84 -13.30 -29.49
C GLY A 16 5.89 -12.71 -28.43
N THR A 17 5.13 -11.65 -28.75
CA THR A 17 4.18 -11.01 -27.80
C THR A 17 3.18 -12.01 -27.20
N THR A 18 2.60 -12.88 -28.01
CA THR A 18 1.61 -13.87 -27.54
C THR A 18 2.24 -14.92 -26.63
N SER A 19 3.48 -15.33 -26.90
CA SER A 19 4.22 -16.28 -26.08
C SER A 19 4.58 -15.67 -24.72
N LEU A 20 5.03 -14.41 -24.71
CA LEU A 20 5.29 -13.66 -23.48
C LEU A 20 4.01 -13.42 -22.68
N LEU A 21 2.90 -13.07 -23.33
CA LEU A 21 1.60 -12.91 -22.67
C LEU A 21 1.17 -14.21 -21.97
N ARG A 22 1.30 -15.37 -22.64
CA ARG A 22 1.00 -16.68 -22.03
C ARG A 22 1.92 -16.97 -20.84
N LEU A 23 3.20 -16.64 -20.94
CA LEU A 23 4.15 -16.78 -19.84
C LEU A 23 3.75 -15.89 -18.65
N TYR A 24 3.44 -14.62 -18.89
CA TYR A 24 3.06 -13.70 -17.85
C TYR A 24 1.75 -14.11 -17.18
N LEU A 25 0.74 -14.55 -17.94
CA LEU A 25 -0.50 -15.13 -17.39
C LEU A 25 -0.24 -16.32 -16.46
N ARG A 26 0.71 -17.20 -16.82
CA ARG A 26 1.09 -18.34 -15.95
C ARG A 26 1.80 -17.88 -14.67
N ARG A 27 2.68 -16.88 -14.78
CA ARG A 27 3.40 -16.31 -13.64
C ARG A 27 2.46 -15.55 -12.70
N ASP A 28 1.41 -14.96 -13.24
CA ASP A 28 0.43 -14.15 -12.50
C ASP A 28 -0.88 -14.85 -12.16
N ARG A 29 -0.97 -16.16 -12.37
CA ARG A 29 -2.19 -16.97 -12.12
C ARG A 29 -2.77 -16.87 -10.70
N VAL A 30 -2.00 -16.36 -9.74
CA VAL A 30 -2.47 -16.14 -8.35
C VAL A 30 -2.64 -14.65 -8.08
N VAL A 31 -1.57 -13.87 -8.26
CA VAL A 31 -1.54 -12.45 -7.88
C VAL A 31 -2.55 -11.63 -8.70
N LEU A 32 -2.66 -11.88 -10.01
CA LEU A 32 -3.54 -11.11 -10.88
C LEU A 32 -5.03 -11.35 -10.60
N PRO A 33 -5.52 -12.60 -10.52
CA PRO A 33 -6.89 -12.85 -10.08
C PRO A 33 -7.18 -12.30 -8.68
N LEU A 34 -6.21 -12.38 -7.75
CA LEU A 34 -6.41 -11.89 -6.39
C LEU A 34 -6.73 -10.39 -6.36
N TRP A 35 -5.92 -9.55 -7.00
CA TRP A 35 -6.22 -8.11 -7.00
C TRP A 35 -7.43 -7.77 -7.88
N VAL A 36 -7.67 -8.50 -8.97
CA VAL A 36 -8.87 -8.31 -9.80
C VAL A 36 -10.13 -8.53 -8.97
N LEU A 37 -10.21 -9.64 -8.24
CA LEU A 37 -11.37 -9.99 -7.41
C LEU A 37 -11.49 -9.09 -6.17
N LEU A 38 -10.35 -8.78 -5.51
CA LEU A 38 -10.31 -7.90 -4.35
C LEU A 38 -10.82 -6.49 -4.68
N LEU A 39 -10.53 -5.99 -5.88
CA LEU A 39 -10.94 -4.67 -6.32
C LEU A 39 -12.28 -4.66 -7.08
N SER A 40 -12.95 -5.81 -7.24
CA SER A 40 -14.25 -5.88 -7.92
C SER A 40 -15.39 -6.34 -7.03
N ILE A 41 -15.21 -7.42 -6.27
CA ILE A 41 -16.28 -8.03 -5.47
C ILE A 41 -16.82 -7.08 -4.39
N PRO A 42 -15.97 -6.43 -3.55
CA PRO A 42 -16.45 -5.63 -2.43
C PRO A 42 -17.31 -4.43 -2.84
N VAL A 43 -17.17 -3.95 -4.09
CA VAL A 43 -17.95 -2.82 -4.63
C VAL A 43 -19.45 -3.07 -4.46
N SER A 44 -19.90 -4.28 -4.79
CA SER A 44 -21.31 -4.66 -4.66
C SER A 44 -21.64 -5.17 -3.25
N THR A 45 -20.88 -6.14 -2.74
CA THR A 45 -21.24 -6.89 -1.52
C THR A 45 -21.02 -6.09 -0.24
N VAL A 46 -19.92 -5.33 -0.16
CA VAL A 46 -19.54 -4.61 1.05
C VAL A 46 -20.05 -3.19 1.01
N TYR A 47 -19.86 -2.48 -0.10
CA TYR A 47 -20.14 -1.05 -0.13
C TYR A 47 -21.62 -0.75 -0.39
N VAL A 48 -22.16 -1.08 -1.57
CA VAL A 48 -23.58 -0.80 -1.84
C VAL A 48 -24.49 -1.71 -0.99
N GLY A 49 -24.19 -3.00 -0.90
CA GLY A 49 -25.01 -3.97 -0.14
C GLY A 49 -25.15 -3.65 1.35
N SER A 50 -24.13 -3.07 2.00
CA SER A 50 -24.25 -2.64 3.41
C SER A 50 -24.94 -1.29 3.57
N THR A 51 -24.98 -0.46 2.53
CA THR A 51 -25.54 0.89 2.60
C THR A 51 -27.04 0.85 2.86
N GLU A 52 -27.78 -0.09 2.26
CA GLU A 52 -29.21 -0.25 2.55
C GLU A 52 -29.48 -0.70 3.99
N ALA A 53 -28.60 -1.54 4.54
CA ALA A 53 -28.73 -2.03 5.91
C ALA A 53 -28.40 -0.94 6.96
N VAL A 54 -27.45 -0.06 6.65
CA VAL A 54 -26.97 0.98 7.58
C VAL A 54 -27.73 2.30 7.41
N TYR A 55 -28.16 2.65 6.20
CA TYR A 55 -28.84 3.91 5.84
C TYR A 55 -30.12 3.64 5.01
N PRO A 56 -31.15 3.03 5.62
CA PRO A 56 -32.33 2.57 4.90
C PRO A 56 -33.18 3.71 4.34
N THR A 57 -33.33 4.82 5.06
CA THR A 57 -34.19 5.93 4.62
C THR A 57 -33.42 6.98 3.81
N ALA A 58 -34.14 7.74 2.98
CA ALA A 58 -33.55 8.88 2.25
C ALA A 58 -33.00 9.95 3.21
N ALA A 59 -33.65 10.16 4.35
CA ALA A 59 -33.18 11.11 5.37
C ALA A 59 -31.86 10.67 6.01
N ASP A 60 -31.67 9.37 6.25
CA ASP A 60 -30.41 8.84 6.79
C ASP A 60 -29.26 9.06 5.80
N ARG A 61 -29.50 8.79 4.51
CA ARG A 61 -28.52 9.00 3.45
C ARG A 61 -28.18 10.48 3.23
N ALA A 62 -29.17 11.36 3.26
CA ALA A 62 -28.98 12.80 3.20
C ALA A 62 -28.15 13.31 4.39
N THR A 63 -28.45 12.83 5.59
CA THR A 63 -27.70 13.18 6.81
C THR A 63 -26.24 12.71 6.70
N PHE A 64 -26.04 11.45 6.29
CA PHE A 64 -24.70 10.91 6.05
C PHE A 64 -23.92 11.72 5.01
N ALA A 65 -24.54 12.03 3.87
CA ALA A 65 -23.93 12.85 2.83
C ALA A 65 -23.55 14.24 3.36
N ALA A 66 -24.43 14.88 4.14
CA ALA A 66 -24.15 16.17 4.76
C ALA A 66 -22.96 16.11 5.73
N THR A 67 -22.86 15.07 6.57
CA THR A 67 -21.71 14.88 7.49
C THR A 67 -20.40 14.73 6.72
N ILE A 68 -20.38 13.95 5.65
CA ILE A 68 -19.20 13.78 4.80
C ILE A 68 -18.83 15.10 4.11
N MET A 69 -19.80 15.80 3.54
CA MET A 69 -19.58 17.06 2.84
C MET A 69 -19.14 18.19 3.79
N ALA A 70 -19.56 18.16 5.05
CA ALA A 70 -19.10 19.08 6.08
C ALA A 70 -17.63 18.87 6.47
N SER A 71 -17.06 17.68 6.25
CA SER A 71 -15.67 17.35 6.62
C SER A 71 -14.70 17.52 5.44
N PRO A 72 -13.80 18.53 5.45
CA PRO A 72 -12.77 18.67 4.42
C PRO A 72 -11.84 17.45 4.35
N ALA A 73 -11.60 16.77 5.47
CA ALA A 73 -10.76 15.58 5.53
C ALA A 73 -11.41 14.38 4.80
N GLN A 74 -12.72 14.16 5.00
CA GLN A 74 -13.45 13.11 4.29
C GLN A 74 -13.50 13.37 2.79
N ARG A 75 -13.76 14.63 2.39
CA ARG A 75 -13.72 15.05 0.98
C ARG A 75 -12.32 14.90 0.38
N ALA A 76 -11.28 15.27 1.11
CA ALA A 76 -9.90 15.07 0.67
C ALA A 76 -9.59 13.58 0.45
N LEU A 77 -10.06 12.69 1.33
CA LEU A 77 -9.72 11.27 1.29
C LEU A 77 -10.49 10.49 0.22
N TYR A 78 -11.82 10.65 0.18
CA TYR A 78 -12.71 9.83 -0.67
C TYR A 78 -13.38 10.61 -1.79
N GLY A 79 -13.36 11.94 -1.73
CA GLY A 79 -14.07 12.81 -2.67
C GLY A 79 -15.44 13.25 -2.16
N ASN A 80 -16.15 14.00 -3.00
CA ASN A 80 -17.50 14.49 -2.71
C ASN A 80 -18.56 13.43 -3.02
N ILE A 81 -19.67 13.50 -2.28
CA ILE A 81 -20.90 12.79 -2.61
C ILE A 81 -21.74 13.72 -3.48
N TYR A 82 -22.11 13.27 -4.67
CA TYR A 82 -22.80 14.10 -5.68
C TYR A 82 -24.32 13.84 -5.77
N ASP A 83 -24.81 12.78 -5.12
CA ASP A 83 -26.22 12.40 -5.08
C ASP A 83 -26.48 11.53 -3.83
N GLU A 84 -27.72 11.53 -3.33
CA GLU A 84 -28.14 10.86 -2.09
C GLU A 84 -28.78 9.48 -2.33
N SER A 85 -28.79 9.00 -3.57
CA SER A 85 -29.23 7.66 -3.92
C SER A 85 -28.36 6.59 -3.24
N VAL A 86 -28.96 5.41 -3.05
CA VAL A 86 -28.27 4.24 -2.50
C VAL A 86 -27.01 3.91 -3.31
N GLY A 87 -27.10 3.99 -4.64
CA GLY A 87 -25.96 3.78 -5.53
C GLY A 87 -24.83 4.78 -5.28
N ALA A 88 -25.12 6.09 -5.30
CA ALA A 88 -24.10 7.13 -5.14
C ALA A 88 -23.44 7.11 -3.75
N VAL A 89 -24.24 7.00 -2.70
CA VAL A 89 -23.75 6.91 -1.30
C VAL A 89 -22.96 5.62 -1.09
N GLY A 90 -23.44 4.51 -1.65
CA GLY A 90 -22.78 3.21 -1.51
C GLY A 90 -21.41 3.18 -2.19
N VAL A 91 -21.30 3.67 -3.43
CA VAL A 91 -20.01 3.63 -4.14
C VAL A 91 -19.04 4.72 -3.70
N TRP A 92 -19.44 5.70 -2.87
CA TRP A 92 -18.55 6.77 -2.41
C TRP A 92 -17.28 6.25 -1.74
N LYS A 93 -17.41 5.35 -0.75
CA LYS A 93 -16.24 4.69 -0.12
C LYS A 93 -15.46 3.82 -1.11
N ALA A 94 -16.16 3.19 -2.07
CA ALA A 94 -15.54 2.43 -3.15
C ALA A 94 -14.74 3.34 -4.12
N GLY A 95 -14.91 4.66 -4.06
CA GLY A 95 -14.12 5.64 -4.81
C GLY A 95 -12.60 5.48 -4.62
N MET A 96 -12.16 4.98 -3.46
CA MET A 96 -10.75 4.68 -3.19
C MET A 96 -10.18 3.58 -4.11
N PHE A 97 -11.03 2.73 -4.70
CA PHE A 97 -10.59 1.65 -5.58
C PHE A 97 -9.95 2.18 -6.87
N HIS A 98 -10.29 3.41 -7.31
CA HIS A 98 -9.59 4.08 -8.42
C HIS A 98 -8.10 4.30 -8.10
N LEU A 99 -7.73 4.51 -6.84
CA LEU A 99 -6.34 4.59 -6.41
C LEU A 99 -5.74 3.20 -6.20
N LEU A 100 -6.47 2.26 -5.59
CA LEU A 100 -5.93 0.93 -5.31
C LEU A 100 -5.64 0.13 -6.60
N ILE A 101 -6.46 0.28 -7.64
CA ILE A 101 -6.18 -0.35 -8.94
C ILE A 101 -4.91 0.23 -9.56
N ALA A 102 -4.63 1.53 -9.38
CA ALA A 102 -3.39 2.17 -9.82
C ALA A 102 -2.16 1.54 -9.15
N VAL A 103 -2.24 1.28 -7.84
CA VAL A 103 -1.17 0.57 -7.11
C VAL A 103 -0.93 -0.82 -7.70
N ALA A 104 -1.99 -1.60 -7.92
CA ALA A 104 -1.90 -2.96 -8.43
C ALA A 104 -1.28 -3.01 -9.84
N VAL A 105 -1.70 -2.13 -10.75
CA VAL A 105 -1.15 -2.09 -12.11
C VAL A 105 0.28 -1.56 -12.14
N ILE A 106 0.65 -0.56 -11.31
CA ILE A 106 2.02 -0.05 -11.22
C ILE A 106 2.98 -1.18 -10.83
N LEU A 107 2.64 -1.93 -9.77
CA LEU A 107 3.47 -3.06 -9.32
C LEU A 107 3.56 -4.16 -10.38
N THR A 108 2.46 -4.45 -11.06
CA THR A 108 2.40 -5.49 -12.10
C THR A 108 3.22 -5.11 -13.34
N VAL A 109 3.04 -3.89 -13.87
CA VAL A 109 3.77 -3.40 -15.04
C VAL A 109 5.26 -3.40 -14.77
N ILE A 110 5.69 -2.88 -13.61
CA ILE A 110 7.12 -2.74 -13.32
C ILE A 110 7.76 -4.10 -13.06
N ARG A 111 7.03 -5.05 -12.48
CA ARG A 111 7.50 -6.43 -12.30
C ARG A 111 7.81 -7.13 -13.63
N HIS A 112 6.97 -6.97 -14.65
CA HIS A 112 7.15 -7.60 -15.98
C HIS A 112 7.97 -6.76 -16.97
N THR A 113 8.42 -5.58 -16.57
CA THR A 113 9.32 -4.74 -17.37
C THR A 113 10.66 -4.62 -16.68
N ARG A 114 10.89 -3.54 -15.90
CA ARG A 114 12.16 -3.31 -15.20
C ARG A 114 12.57 -4.45 -14.28
N GLY A 115 11.61 -5.08 -13.59
CA GLY A 115 11.91 -6.18 -12.69
C GLY A 115 12.49 -7.39 -13.41
N ASP A 116 12.03 -7.67 -14.63
CA ASP A 116 12.57 -8.76 -15.44
C ASP A 116 13.88 -8.34 -16.13
N GLU A 117 14.00 -7.09 -16.58
CA GLU A 117 15.25 -6.53 -17.13
C GLU A 117 16.38 -6.53 -16.08
N GLU A 118 16.14 -6.02 -14.86
CA GLU A 118 17.11 -5.96 -13.76
C GLU A 118 17.55 -7.36 -13.29
N SER A 119 16.70 -8.37 -13.49
CA SER A 119 17.02 -9.77 -13.18
C SER A 119 17.76 -10.52 -14.29
N GLY A 120 18.14 -9.84 -15.38
CA GLY A 120 18.83 -10.44 -16.55
C GLY A 120 17.96 -11.36 -17.41
N ARG A 121 16.68 -11.59 -17.04
CA ARG A 121 15.77 -12.47 -17.80
C ARG A 121 15.48 -11.92 -19.18
N THR A 122 15.35 -10.59 -19.29
CA THR A 122 15.04 -9.93 -20.56
C THR A 122 16.19 -10.08 -21.56
N GLU A 123 17.45 -10.05 -21.13
CA GLU A 123 18.60 -10.26 -22.02
C GLU A 123 18.60 -11.67 -22.63
N LEU A 124 18.25 -12.69 -21.84
CA LEU A 124 18.10 -14.06 -22.33
C LEU A 124 16.94 -14.17 -23.34
N LEU A 125 15.83 -13.50 -23.09
CA LEU A 125 14.68 -13.50 -24.01
C LEU A 125 14.97 -12.73 -25.31
N ASP A 126 15.63 -11.58 -25.20
CA ASP A 126 16.03 -10.73 -26.34
C ASP A 126 17.12 -11.40 -27.21
N SER A 127 17.87 -12.36 -26.66
CA SER A 127 18.79 -13.22 -27.44
C SER A 127 18.07 -14.23 -28.35
N THR A 128 16.75 -14.40 -28.19
CA THR A 128 15.91 -15.28 -29.01
C THR A 128 15.14 -14.50 -30.07
N ALA A 129 14.23 -15.15 -30.82
CA ALA A 129 13.41 -14.50 -31.86
C ALA A 129 12.28 -13.60 -31.31
N VAL A 130 12.52 -12.88 -30.22
CA VAL A 130 11.56 -11.95 -29.59
C VAL A 130 11.83 -10.54 -30.09
N GLY A 131 10.79 -9.84 -30.52
CA GLY A 131 10.89 -8.46 -30.99
C GLY A 131 10.97 -7.46 -29.83
N ARG A 132 11.65 -6.33 -30.07
CA ARG A 132 11.89 -5.26 -29.08
C ARG A 132 10.65 -4.74 -28.35
N TYR A 133 9.49 -4.74 -29.00
CA TYR A 133 8.22 -4.25 -28.43
C TYR A 133 7.38 -5.33 -27.76
N ALA A 134 7.77 -6.60 -27.89
CA ALA A 134 6.94 -7.72 -27.46
C ALA A 134 6.70 -7.76 -25.94
N ALA A 135 7.74 -7.53 -25.13
CA ALA A 135 7.63 -7.57 -23.66
C ALA A 135 6.73 -6.44 -23.13
N LEU A 136 6.94 -5.20 -23.61
CA LEU A 136 6.10 -4.07 -23.23
C LEU A 136 4.65 -4.28 -23.69
N THR A 137 4.44 -4.75 -24.92
CA THR A 137 3.10 -5.02 -25.45
C THR A 137 2.39 -6.11 -24.64
N ALA A 138 3.06 -7.23 -24.35
CA ALA A 138 2.49 -8.31 -23.55
C ALA A 138 2.13 -7.83 -22.14
N THR A 139 2.97 -6.99 -21.52
CA THR A 139 2.69 -6.39 -20.21
C THR A 139 1.48 -5.46 -20.26
N LEU A 140 1.39 -4.57 -21.26
CA LEU A 140 0.27 -3.66 -21.44
C LEU A 140 -1.05 -4.41 -21.70
N VAL A 141 -1.01 -5.46 -22.52
CA VAL A 141 -2.19 -6.32 -22.78
C VAL A 141 -2.63 -7.03 -21.50
N LEU A 142 -1.70 -7.63 -20.75
CA LEU A 142 -2.01 -8.32 -19.50
C LEU A 142 -2.69 -7.38 -18.48
N THR A 143 -2.04 -6.24 -18.23
CA THR A 143 -2.48 -5.29 -17.20
C THR A 143 -3.73 -4.53 -17.62
N GLY A 144 -3.79 -4.08 -18.87
CA GLY A 144 -4.99 -3.43 -19.42
C GLY A 144 -6.21 -4.36 -19.44
N THR A 145 -6.02 -5.62 -19.85
CA THR A 145 -7.11 -6.62 -19.80
C THR A 145 -7.56 -6.86 -18.37
N ALA A 146 -6.63 -6.97 -17.42
CA ALA A 146 -6.97 -7.15 -16.02
C ALA A 146 -7.73 -5.94 -15.44
N SER A 147 -7.34 -4.69 -15.78
CA SER A 147 -8.09 -3.50 -15.39
C SER A 147 -9.52 -3.47 -15.95
N VAL A 148 -9.68 -3.86 -17.23
CA VAL A 148 -11.00 -3.99 -17.86
C VAL A 148 -11.82 -5.08 -17.17
N LEU A 149 -11.23 -6.24 -16.87
CA LEU A 149 -11.90 -7.31 -16.14
C LEU A 149 -12.35 -6.87 -14.74
N THR A 150 -11.52 -6.12 -14.01
CA THR A 150 -11.92 -5.55 -12.71
C THR A 150 -13.15 -4.66 -12.88
N GLY A 151 -13.15 -3.74 -13.85
CA GLY A 151 -14.29 -2.87 -14.13
C GLY A 151 -15.57 -3.64 -14.54
N LEU A 152 -15.42 -4.66 -15.39
CA LEU A 152 -16.52 -5.51 -15.81
C LEU A 152 -17.11 -6.33 -14.66
N LEU A 153 -16.27 -6.91 -13.80
CA LEU A 153 -16.73 -7.66 -12.63
C LEU A 153 -17.39 -6.74 -11.59
N SER A 154 -16.87 -5.53 -11.38
CA SER A 154 -17.53 -4.53 -10.53
C SER A 154 -18.91 -4.15 -11.09
N THR A 155 -19.00 -3.94 -12.41
CA THR A 155 -20.27 -3.66 -13.09
C THR A 155 -21.24 -4.83 -12.90
N ALA A 156 -20.80 -6.05 -13.17
CA ALA A 156 -21.62 -7.26 -13.05
C ALA A 156 -22.15 -7.44 -11.62
N GLY A 157 -21.31 -7.21 -10.60
CA GLY A 157 -21.74 -7.25 -9.20
C GLY A 157 -22.73 -6.13 -8.86
N LEU A 158 -22.55 -4.91 -9.35
CA LEU A 158 -23.49 -3.82 -9.11
C LEU A 158 -24.84 -4.04 -9.80
N LEU A 159 -24.85 -4.71 -10.96
CA LEU A 159 -26.07 -5.07 -11.67
C LEU A 159 -26.90 -6.17 -10.96
N THR A 160 -26.39 -6.81 -9.92
CA THR A 160 -27.19 -7.74 -9.09
C THR A 160 -28.01 -7.02 -8.02
N LEU A 161 -27.83 -5.71 -7.85
CA LEU A 161 -28.50 -4.89 -6.84
C LEU A 161 -29.60 -4.05 -7.50
N ASP A 162 -30.58 -3.59 -6.70
CA ASP A 162 -31.69 -2.77 -7.17
C ASP A 162 -31.28 -1.27 -7.30
N ILE A 163 -30.33 -1.01 -8.20
CA ILE A 163 -29.79 0.32 -8.48
C ILE A 163 -29.71 0.58 -10.00
N PRO A 164 -29.68 1.86 -10.46
CA PRO A 164 -29.66 2.18 -11.88
C PRO A 164 -28.49 1.52 -12.67
N PRO A 165 -28.76 0.76 -13.75
CA PRO A 165 -27.71 0.08 -14.52
C PRO A 165 -26.65 1.02 -15.12
N THR A 166 -27.04 2.24 -15.51
CA THR A 166 -26.11 3.20 -16.14
C THR A 166 -25.00 3.62 -15.18
N GLY A 167 -25.35 3.91 -13.92
CA GLY A 167 -24.38 4.24 -12.88
C GLY A 167 -23.45 3.06 -12.55
N SER A 168 -23.98 1.84 -12.56
CA SER A 168 -23.18 0.62 -12.38
C SER A 168 -22.10 0.47 -13.46
N VAL A 169 -22.47 0.69 -14.73
CA VAL A 169 -21.53 0.68 -15.87
C VAL A 169 -20.56 1.87 -15.78
N ALA A 170 -21.05 3.06 -15.39
CA ALA A 170 -20.21 4.25 -15.25
C ALA A 170 -19.12 4.03 -14.20
N PHE A 171 -19.44 3.45 -13.04
CA PHE A 171 -18.45 3.13 -12.00
C PHE A 171 -17.42 2.12 -12.52
N GLY A 172 -17.86 0.99 -13.10
CA GLY A 172 -16.95 -0.04 -13.57
C GLY A 172 -16.03 0.42 -14.70
N THR A 173 -16.55 1.19 -15.66
CA THR A 173 -15.74 1.77 -16.74
C THR A 173 -14.73 2.80 -16.23
N THR A 174 -15.11 3.60 -15.23
CA THR A 174 -14.19 4.54 -14.57
C THR A 174 -13.07 3.82 -13.82
N LEU A 175 -13.39 2.75 -13.11
CA LEU A 175 -12.41 1.92 -12.42
C LEU A 175 -11.40 1.33 -13.41
N ALA A 176 -11.86 0.79 -14.53
CA ALA A 176 -10.99 0.30 -15.61
C ALA A 176 -10.13 1.43 -16.20
N ALA A 177 -10.72 2.61 -16.45
CA ALA A 177 -10.05 3.76 -17.02
C ALA A 177 -8.91 4.27 -16.12
N SER A 178 -9.11 4.33 -14.80
CA SER A 178 -8.03 4.65 -13.85
C SER A 178 -6.88 3.66 -13.94
N GLY A 179 -7.20 2.35 -13.96
CA GLY A 179 -6.22 1.29 -14.14
C GLY A 179 -5.41 1.43 -15.43
N LEU A 180 -6.05 1.80 -16.55
CA LEU A 180 -5.40 2.02 -17.84
C LEU A 180 -4.46 3.24 -17.82
N VAL A 181 -4.85 4.36 -17.20
CA VAL A 181 -3.99 5.54 -17.08
C VAL A 181 -2.71 5.19 -16.32
N PHE A 182 -2.82 4.55 -15.15
CA PHE A 182 -1.65 4.24 -14.34
C PHE A 182 -0.82 3.06 -14.86
N THR A 183 -1.43 2.17 -15.65
CA THR A 183 -0.69 1.21 -16.48
C THR A 183 0.23 1.94 -17.46
N ALA A 184 -0.28 2.98 -18.14
CA ALA A 184 0.52 3.77 -19.08
C ALA A 184 1.57 4.64 -18.38
N VAL A 185 1.26 5.21 -17.21
CA VAL A 185 2.25 5.92 -16.37
C VAL A 185 3.41 4.98 -15.99
N ALA A 186 3.10 3.77 -15.49
CA ALA A 186 4.11 2.78 -15.14
C ALA A 186 4.94 2.33 -16.35
N ALA A 187 4.33 2.23 -17.54
CA ALA A 187 5.03 1.92 -18.78
C ALA A 187 6.05 3.01 -19.15
N VAL A 188 5.69 4.29 -18.98
CA VAL A 188 6.61 5.42 -19.20
C VAL A 188 7.75 5.42 -18.19
N THR A 189 7.47 5.29 -16.90
CA THR A 189 8.51 5.29 -15.86
C THR A 189 9.45 4.10 -15.99
N ALA A 190 8.93 2.97 -16.46
CA ALA A 190 9.71 1.79 -16.84
C ALA A 190 10.57 2.00 -18.09
N GLN A 191 10.69 3.20 -18.68
CA GLN A 191 11.70 3.50 -19.69
C GLN A 191 12.77 4.48 -19.20
N LEU A 192 12.59 5.08 -18.02
CA LEU A 192 13.42 6.20 -17.57
C LEU A 192 14.74 5.78 -16.93
N SER A 193 14.80 4.64 -16.26
CA SER A 193 15.98 4.14 -15.53
C SER A 193 16.14 2.64 -15.73
N SER A 194 17.35 2.12 -15.53
CA SER A 194 17.64 0.68 -15.41
C SER A 194 16.99 0.06 -14.17
N SER A 195 16.79 0.84 -13.09
CA SER A 195 16.34 0.33 -11.80
C SER A 195 14.81 0.18 -11.69
N ALA A 196 14.33 -1.02 -11.31
CA ALA A 196 12.93 -1.23 -10.99
C ALA A 196 12.50 -0.43 -9.75
N ARG A 197 13.41 -0.24 -8.79
CA ARG A 197 13.15 0.60 -7.60
C ARG A 197 12.87 2.04 -8.01
N PHE A 198 13.68 2.61 -8.90
CA PHE A 198 13.45 3.96 -9.42
C PHE A 198 12.12 4.06 -10.16
N ALA A 199 11.83 3.13 -11.07
CA ALA A 199 10.58 3.15 -11.83
C ALA A 199 9.34 3.06 -10.93
N ARG A 200 9.39 2.23 -9.85
CA ARG A 200 8.31 2.15 -8.85
C ARG A 200 8.17 3.47 -8.11
N GLY A 201 9.28 4.02 -7.64
CA GLY A 201 9.30 5.33 -6.97
C GLY A 201 8.68 6.41 -7.85
N ALA A 202 9.12 6.56 -9.09
CA ALA A 202 8.60 7.55 -10.03
C ALA A 202 7.10 7.36 -10.33
N ALA A 203 6.63 6.12 -10.53
CA ALA A 203 5.22 5.83 -10.78
C ALA A 203 4.35 6.12 -9.54
N PHE A 204 4.80 5.74 -8.35
CA PHE A 204 4.11 6.06 -7.11
C PHE A 204 4.17 7.55 -6.76
N SER A 205 5.23 8.26 -7.11
CA SER A 205 5.28 9.72 -6.99
C SER A 205 4.26 10.38 -7.91
N ALA A 206 4.10 9.90 -9.15
CA ALA A 206 3.07 10.40 -10.06
C ALA A 206 1.66 10.11 -9.52
N LEU A 207 1.42 8.91 -8.97
CA LEU A 207 0.16 8.55 -8.31
C LEU A 207 -0.12 9.41 -7.07
N GLY A 208 0.89 9.61 -6.21
CA GLY A 208 0.80 10.44 -5.03
C GLY A 208 0.51 11.90 -5.37
N ALA A 209 1.21 12.46 -6.37
CA ALA A 209 0.95 13.81 -6.87
C ALA A 209 -0.48 13.95 -7.43
N ALA A 210 -0.94 12.98 -8.23
CA ALA A 210 -2.31 12.95 -8.73
C ALA A 210 -3.33 12.89 -7.58
N PHE A 211 -3.08 12.08 -6.55
CA PHE A 211 -3.94 11.99 -5.38
C PHE A 211 -3.95 13.29 -4.58
N THR A 212 -2.79 13.91 -4.33
CA THR A 212 -2.67 15.17 -3.58
C THR A 212 -3.38 16.31 -4.31
N VAL A 213 -3.14 16.46 -5.62
CA VAL A 213 -3.79 17.50 -6.44
C VAL A 213 -5.31 17.35 -6.40
N ARG A 214 -5.82 16.11 -6.51
CA ARG A 214 -7.24 15.80 -6.34
C ARG A 214 -7.74 16.13 -4.93
N ALA A 215 -7.05 15.63 -3.90
CA ALA A 215 -7.47 15.77 -2.51
C ALA A 215 -7.57 17.24 -2.09
N VAL A 216 -6.61 18.08 -2.50
CA VAL A 216 -6.63 19.53 -2.26
C VAL A 216 -7.79 20.19 -3.01
N GLY A 217 -8.04 19.77 -4.26
CA GLY A 217 -9.18 20.25 -5.04
C GLY A 217 -10.53 19.93 -4.37
N ASP A 218 -10.73 18.71 -3.92
CA ASP A 218 -11.98 18.25 -3.30
C ASP A 218 -12.17 18.86 -1.89
N ALA A 219 -11.08 19.07 -1.14
CA ALA A 219 -11.11 19.73 0.17
C ALA A 219 -11.56 21.20 0.10
N SER A 220 -11.32 21.88 -1.03
CA SER A 220 -11.65 23.30 -1.20
C SER A 220 -13.15 23.64 -1.20
N GLY A 221 -14.04 22.64 -1.26
CA GLY A 221 -15.49 22.81 -1.12
C GLY A 221 -16.20 23.34 -2.37
N THR A 222 -15.46 23.82 -3.36
CA THR A 222 -16.02 24.12 -4.68
C THR A 222 -16.28 22.82 -5.44
N GLU A 223 -17.50 22.63 -5.96
CA GLU A 223 -17.86 21.45 -6.74
C GLU A 223 -16.87 21.26 -7.91
N GLY A 224 -15.99 20.26 -7.79
CA GLY A 224 -14.98 19.98 -8.80
C GLY A 224 -13.97 21.12 -8.98
N GLY A 225 -13.42 21.64 -7.87
CA GLY A 225 -12.38 22.66 -7.88
C GLY A 225 -11.33 22.41 -8.97
N VAL A 226 -10.83 23.50 -9.59
CA VAL A 226 -9.96 23.46 -10.79
C VAL A 226 -8.80 22.47 -10.67
N LEU A 227 -8.28 22.29 -9.46
CA LEU A 227 -7.21 21.32 -9.15
C LEU A 227 -7.65 19.86 -9.34
N SER A 228 -8.87 19.48 -8.98
CA SER A 228 -9.37 18.11 -9.20
C SER A 228 -9.42 17.74 -10.69
N TRP A 229 -9.60 18.73 -11.57
CA TRP A 229 -9.55 18.52 -13.03
C TRP A 229 -8.13 18.38 -13.59
N LEU A 230 -7.08 18.64 -12.82
CA LEU A 230 -5.69 18.39 -13.22
C LEU A 230 -5.22 16.96 -12.89
N SER A 231 -6.05 16.18 -12.21
CA SER A 231 -5.71 14.83 -11.76
C SER A 231 -6.56 13.78 -12.47
N PRO A 232 -5.95 12.71 -13.03
CA PRO A 232 -6.71 11.58 -13.56
C PRO A 232 -7.55 10.88 -12.47
N LEU A 233 -7.12 10.90 -11.21
CA LEU A 233 -7.95 10.40 -10.11
C LEU A 233 -9.14 11.32 -9.82
N GLY A 234 -8.99 12.63 -10.04
CA GLY A 234 -10.11 13.58 -9.93
C GLY A 234 -11.11 13.41 -11.07
N TRP A 235 -10.64 13.15 -12.29
CA TRP A 235 -11.53 12.78 -13.41
C TRP A 235 -12.38 11.56 -13.07
N SER A 236 -11.81 10.56 -12.41
CA SER A 236 -12.56 9.38 -11.98
C SER A 236 -13.75 9.76 -11.09
N LEU A 237 -13.57 10.68 -10.14
CA LEU A 237 -14.66 11.19 -9.31
C LEU A 237 -15.64 12.08 -10.08
N GLN A 238 -15.17 12.79 -11.11
CA GLN A 238 -16.02 13.64 -11.95
C GLN A 238 -16.88 12.86 -12.96
N VAL A 239 -16.69 11.55 -13.14
CA VAL A 239 -17.65 10.74 -13.90
C VAL A 239 -19.00 10.69 -13.18
N ARG A 240 -19.02 10.85 -11.85
CA ARG A 240 -20.23 10.93 -11.02
C ARG A 240 -21.22 9.77 -11.27
N PRO A 241 -20.81 8.50 -11.09
CA PRO A 241 -21.73 7.37 -11.21
C PRO A 241 -22.96 7.55 -10.33
N PHE A 242 -24.16 7.32 -10.89
CA PHE A 242 -25.46 7.52 -10.23
C PHE A 242 -25.83 9.00 -9.96
N ALA A 243 -25.02 9.95 -10.42
CA ALA A 243 -25.21 11.39 -10.21
C ALA A 243 -25.06 12.17 -11.53
N GLY A 244 -25.75 11.69 -12.57
CA GLY A 244 -25.78 12.30 -13.91
C GLY A 244 -24.69 11.81 -14.88
N ASP A 245 -23.98 10.74 -14.56
CA ASP A 245 -23.03 9.96 -15.40
C ASP A 245 -22.35 10.77 -16.52
N ARG A 246 -21.24 11.46 -16.21
CA ARG A 246 -20.50 12.31 -17.15
C ARG A 246 -19.53 11.51 -18.04
N TRP A 247 -20.09 10.73 -18.97
CA TRP A 247 -19.34 9.83 -19.87
C TRP A 247 -18.17 10.48 -20.63
N TRP A 248 -18.31 11.76 -21.00
CA TRP A 248 -17.26 12.48 -21.74
C TRP A 248 -15.93 12.57 -20.95
N VAL A 249 -15.96 12.50 -19.61
CA VAL A 249 -14.77 12.53 -18.76
C VAL A 249 -13.89 11.28 -18.98
N LEU A 250 -14.46 10.17 -19.44
CA LEU A 250 -13.70 8.97 -19.83
C LEU A 250 -12.81 9.24 -21.06
N LEU A 251 -13.15 10.21 -21.92
CA LEU A 251 -12.30 10.62 -23.04
C LEU A 251 -10.98 11.22 -22.55
N LEU A 252 -10.97 11.90 -21.39
CA LEU A 252 -9.74 12.44 -20.79
C LEU A 252 -8.80 11.31 -20.36
N HIS A 253 -9.34 10.27 -19.72
CA HIS A 253 -8.57 9.08 -19.36
C HIS A 253 -8.01 8.39 -20.60
N LEU A 254 -8.86 8.15 -21.60
CA LEU A 254 -8.45 7.50 -22.85
C LEU A 254 -7.35 8.29 -23.57
N ALA A 255 -7.54 9.61 -23.72
CA ALA A 255 -6.56 10.48 -24.37
C ALA A 255 -5.21 10.45 -23.64
N LEU A 256 -5.21 10.55 -22.32
CA LEU A 256 -4.00 10.49 -21.50
C LEU A 256 -3.32 9.11 -21.61
N THR A 257 -4.08 8.02 -21.51
CA THR A 257 -3.57 6.65 -21.68
C THR A 257 -2.89 6.47 -23.03
N VAL A 258 -3.54 6.89 -24.13
CA VAL A 258 -2.96 6.79 -25.48
C VAL A 258 -1.69 7.63 -25.59
N ALA A 259 -1.70 8.88 -25.12
CA ALA A 259 -0.54 9.76 -25.15
C ALA A 259 0.66 9.16 -24.39
N LEU A 260 0.42 8.61 -23.20
CA LEU A 260 1.45 7.98 -22.37
C LEU A 260 1.96 6.67 -22.97
N ILE A 261 1.10 5.84 -23.57
CA ILE A 261 1.54 4.62 -24.28
C ILE A 261 2.43 4.99 -25.47
N VAL A 262 2.04 5.98 -26.28
CA VAL A 262 2.86 6.48 -27.39
C VAL A 262 4.20 6.99 -26.88
N LEU A 263 4.21 7.74 -25.77
CA LEU A 263 5.44 8.19 -25.12
C LEU A 263 6.30 7.00 -24.69
N ALA A 264 5.73 5.99 -24.02
CA ALA A 264 6.46 4.81 -23.57
C ALA A 264 7.15 4.08 -24.74
N TYR A 265 6.45 3.87 -25.87
CA TYR A 265 7.07 3.26 -27.05
C TYR A 265 8.15 4.14 -27.69
N ARG A 266 7.97 5.47 -27.72
CA ARG A 266 8.99 6.40 -28.22
C ARG A 266 10.26 6.38 -27.36
N LEU A 267 10.11 6.30 -26.03
CA LEU A 267 11.23 6.18 -25.10
C LEU A 267 11.91 4.81 -25.26
N LEU A 268 11.14 3.74 -25.36
CA LEU A 268 11.65 2.39 -25.61
C LEU A 268 12.43 2.29 -26.92
N ALA A 269 11.98 2.97 -27.98
CA ALA A 269 12.65 2.97 -29.29
C ALA A 269 14.00 3.70 -29.28
N ARG A 270 14.22 4.61 -28.32
CA ARG A 270 15.44 5.43 -28.21
C ARG A 270 16.48 4.90 -27.24
N ARG A 271 16.13 3.97 -26.35
CA ARG A 271 17.03 3.42 -25.33
C ARG A 271 17.51 2.01 -25.70
N ASP A 272 18.77 1.72 -25.39
CA ASP A 272 19.31 0.36 -25.54
C ASP A 272 18.81 -0.57 -24.44
N VAL A 273 18.93 -1.88 -24.67
CA VAL A 273 18.56 -2.91 -23.69
C VAL A 273 19.49 -2.79 -22.47
N GLY A 274 18.93 -2.88 -21.27
CA GLY A 274 19.66 -2.67 -20.01
C GLY A 274 19.95 -1.19 -19.68
N ALA A 275 19.86 -0.28 -20.65
CA ALA A 275 20.06 1.15 -20.43
C ALA A 275 18.75 1.87 -20.04
N GLY A 276 18.87 2.74 -19.05
CA GLY A 276 17.89 3.80 -18.77
C GLY A 276 18.20 5.09 -19.54
N LEU A 277 17.21 5.96 -19.73
CA LEU A 277 17.44 7.31 -20.26
C LEU A 277 18.25 8.17 -19.29
N PHE A 278 18.10 7.93 -17.98
CA PHE A 278 18.99 8.46 -16.97
C PHE A 278 20.22 7.56 -16.84
N ALA A 279 21.38 8.09 -17.23
CA ALA A 279 22.66 7.42 -17.03
C ALA A 279 22.88 7.12 -15.55
N GLU A 280 23.35 5.91 -15.25
CA GLU A 280 23.83 5.58 -13.92
C GLU A 280 25.02 6.47 -13.58
N ARG A 281 24.91 7.22 -12.48
CA ARG A 281 26.01 8.06 -12.04
C ARG A 281 27.13 7.14 -11.55
N PRO A 282 28.37 7.26 -12.09
CA PRO A 282 29.51 6.60 -11.46
C PRO A 282 29.57 7.14 -10.03
N GLY A 283 29.38 6.26 -9.04
CA GLY A 283 29.42 6.64 -7.64
C GLY A 283 30.76 7.25 -7.27
N ALA A 284 30.89 7.72 -6.03
CA ALA A 284 32.19 8.20 -5.55
C ALA A 284 33.26 7.10 -5.74
N PRO A 285 34.48 7.45 -6.21
CA PRO A 285 35.53 6.48 -6.52
C PRO A 285 36.03 5.71 -5.29
N ALA A 286 35.83 6.28 -4.09
CA ALA A 286 36.06 5.60 -2.82
C ALA A 286 34.77 5.59 -2.00
N ALA A 287 34.52 4.46 -1.34
CA ALA A 287 33.45 4.35 -0.37
C ALA A 287 33.77 5.22 0.86
N GLY A 288 32.84 6.08 1.27
CA GLY A 288 32.97 6.85 2.50
C GLY A 288 33.00 5.96 3.75
N PRO A 289 33.38 6.50 4.92
CA PRO A 289 33.50 5.72 6.16
C PRO A 289 32.18 5.06 6.60
N SER A 290 31.04 5.62 6.21
CA SER A 290 29.71 5.05 6.45
C SER A 290 29.40 3.78 5.65
N LEU A 291 30.29 3.35 4.74
CA LEU A 291 30.16 2.11 3.96
C LEU A 291 31.29 1.11 4.26
N SER A 292 32.02 1.32 5.35
CA SER A 292 33.13 0.47 5.80
C SER A 292 32.69 -0.92 6.31
N GLY A 293 31.38 -1.21 6.40
CA GLY A 293 30.88 -2.50 6.86
C GLY A 293 29.40 -2.75 6.62
N ALA A 294 28.93 -3.95 7.01
CA ALA A 294 27.58 -4.45 6.75
C ALA A 294 26.46 -3.54 7.29
N PHE A 295 26.63 -2.94 8.47
CA PHE A 295 25.65 -2.00 9.05
C PHE A 295 25.50 -0.72 8.23
N GLY A 296 26.62 -0.20 7.74
CA GLY A 296 26.63 0.99 6.89
C GLY A 296 25.96 0.76 5.54
N LEU A 297 26.23 -0.41 4.94
CA LEU A 297 25.55 -0.84 3.72
C LEU A 297 24.04 -1.03 3.95
N ALA A 298 23.65 -1.73 5.02
CA ALA A 298 22.24 -1.93 5.36
C ALA A 298 21.52 -0.58 5.57
N LEU A 299 22.13 0.36 6.31
CA LEU A 299 21.58 1.72 6.44
C LEU A 299 21.38 2.40 5.08
N ARG A 300 22.35 2.31 4.18
CA ARG A 300 22.23 2.90 2.83
C ARG A 300 21.10 2.28 2.01
N LEU A 301 20.88 0.97 2.17
CA LEU A 301 19.82 0.24 1.47
C LEU A 301 18.43 0.54 2.05
N ASP A 302 18.34 0.75 3.37
CA ASP A 302 17.10 0.93 4.11
C ASP A 302 16.70 2.38 4.36
N ARG A 303 17.61 3.36 4.28
CA ARG A 303 17.33 4.78 4.58
C ARG A 303 16.10 5.34 3.88
N GLY A 304 15.87 4.95 2.63
CA GLY A 304 14.72 5.40 1.86
C GLY A 304 13.40 4.85 2.40
N ALA A 305 13.40 3.56 2.78
CA ALA A 305 12.26 2.94 3.44
C ALA A 305 12.05 3.51 4.84
N LEU A 306 13.11 3.64 5.64
CA LEU A 306 13.07 4.24 6.97
C LEU A 306 12.43 5.64 6.93
N LEU A 307 12.89 6.50 6.02
CA LEU A 307 12.36 7.86 5.87
C LEU A 307 10.89 7.83 5.44
N LEU A 308 10.56 7.08 4.37
CA LEU A 308 9.21 7.06 3.83
C LEU A 308 8.18 6.55 4.85
N TRP A 309 8.48 5.45 5.53
CA TRP A 309 7.60 4.89 6.56
C TRP A 309 7.49 5.81 7.77
N THR A 310 8.60 6.39 8.23
CA THR A 310 8.56 7.35 9.34
C THR A 310 7.67 8.54 9.01
N VAL A 311 7.83 9.12 7.81
CA VAL A 311 6.97 10.23 7.35
C VAL A 311 5.50 9.79 7.29
N GLY A 312 5.19 8.63 6.71
CA GLY A 312 3.81 8.12 6.65
C GLY A 312 3.18 7.93 8.03
N LEU A 313 3.90 7.33 8.98
CA LEU A 313 3.44 7.15 10.35
C LEU A 313 3.29 8.50 11.08
N CYS A 314 4.20 9.46 10.85
CA CYS A 314 4.11 10.81 11.40
C CYS A 314 2.92 11.58 10.85
N LEU A 315 2.57 11.43 9.57
CA LEU A 315 1.39 12.04 8.98
C LEU A 315 0.10 11.48 9.62
N TYR A 316 0.04 10.17 9.88
CA TYR A 316 -1.05 9.60 10.66
C TYR A 316 -1.09 10.16 12.08
N GLY A 317 0.06 10.21 12.76
CA GLY A 317 0.17 10.79 14.10
C GLY A 317 -0.31 12.25 14.15
N LEU A 318 0.07 13.06 13.15
CA LEU A 318 -0.38 14.44 12.99
C LEU A 318 -1.91 14.54 12.86
N VAL A 319 -2.51 13.71 12.00
CA VAL A 319 -3.97 13.68 11.81
C VAL A 319 -4.67 13.29 13.11
N ILE A 320 -4.25 12.19 13.75
CA ILE A 320 -4.85 11.73 15.00
C ILE A 320 -4.70 12.80 16.08
N GLY A 321 -3.50 13.32 16.31
CA GLY A 321 -3.27 14.33 17.33
C GLY A 321 -4.02 15.62 17.09
N SER A 322 -4.35 15.97 15.83
CA SER A 322 -5.18 17.14 15.51
C SER A 322 -6.68 16.96 15.81
N VAL A 323 -7.17 15.72 15.92
CA VAL A 323 -8.60 15.40 16.09
C VAL A 323 -8.93 14.87 17.49
N VAL A 324 -7.93 14.36 18.23
CA VAL A 324 -8.16 13.80 19.57
C VAL A 324 -8.88 14.79 20.47
N HIS A 325 -8.43 16.05 20.50
CA HIS A 325 -9.10 17.08 21.29
C HIS A 325 -10.41 17.51 20.61
N GLY A 326 -11.53 17.38 21.32
CA GLY A 326 -12.87 17.71 20.79
C GLY A 326 -13.60 16.52 20.16
N ILE A 327 -13.02 15.31 20.19
CA ILE A 327 -13.70 14.12 19.65
C ILE A 327 -15.01 13.80 20.37
N ALA A 328 -15.11 14.14 21.66
CA ALA A 328 -16.35 14.02 22.42
C ALA A 328 -17.45 14.96 21.91
N ASP A 329 -17.07 16.12 21.38
CA ASP A 329 -17.99 17.12 20.83
C ASP A 329 -18.47 16.70 19.42
N GLU A 330 -17.67 15.92 18.68
CA GLU A 330 -18.06 15.37 17.37
C GLU A 330 -19.14 14.28 17.43
N VAL A 331 -19.31 13.61 18.58
CA VAL A 331 -20.39 12.61 18.77
C VAL A 331 -21.78 13.27 18.77
N GLY A 332 -21.82 14.61 18.84
CA GLY A 332 -23.03 15.42 18.79
C GLY A 332 -23.76 15.51 20.12
N ASP A 333 -24.71 16.44 20.23
CA ASP A 333 -25.33 16.79 21.51
C ASP A 333 -26.59 15.96 21.85
N SER A 334 -26.63 14.71 21.36
CA SER A 334 -27.76 13.80 21.58
C SER A 334 -27.68 13.11 22.95
N ALA A 335 -28.83 12.73 23.51
CA ALA A 335 -28.87 11.99 24.78
C ALA A 335 -28.06 10.68 24.73
N VAL A 336 -27.98 10.05 23.56
CA VAL A 336 -27.20 8.83 23.30
C VAL A 336 -25.70 9.13 23.34
N ALA A 337 -25.25 10.24 22.74
CA ALA A 337 -23.85 10.65 22.77
C ALA A 337 -23.38 10.96 24.20
N ARG A 338 -24.21 11.66 24.99
CA ARG A 338 -23.89 11.93 26.40
C ARG A 338 -23.81 10.65 27.23
N ASP A 339 -24.70 9.68 27.00
CA ASP A 339 -24.65 8.39 27.70
C ASP A 339 -23.37 7.61 27.36
N VAL A 340 -22.94 7.61 26.10
CA VAL A 340 -21.67 6.99 25.67
C VAL A 340 -20.47 7.66 26.36
N VAL A 341 -20.42 9.00 26.38
CA VAL A 341 -19.34 9.75 27.04
C VAL A 341 -19.31 9.48 28.54
N VAL A 342 -20.47 9.46 29.21
CA VAL A 342 -20.58 9.18 30.65
C VAL A 342 -20.14 7.75 30.96
N ARG A 343 -20.59 6.76 30.17
CA ARG A 343 -20.20 5.35 30.32
C ARG A 343 -18.70 5.11 30.13
N LEU A 344 -18.06 5.89 29.26
CA LEU A 344 -16.62 5.83 29.03
C LEU A 344 -15.81 6.55 30.13
N GLY A 345 -16.46 7.24 31.07
CA GLY A 345 -15.79 7.95 32.17
C GLY A 345 -15.50 9.43 31.87
N GLY A 346 -16.16 10.02 30.88
CA GLY A 346 -16.03 11.43 30.50
C GLY A 346 -15.19 11.67 29.25
N SER A 347 -15.10 12.93 28.84
CA SER A 347 -14.40 13.34 27.61
C SER A 347 -12.91 12.97 27.64
N ALA A 348 -12.21 13.18 28.75
CA ALA A 348 -10.80 12.83 28.88
C ALA A 348 -10.55 11.31 28.70
N ALA A 349 -11.39 10.46 29.28
CA ALA A 349 -11.28 9.01 29.12
C ALA A 349 -11.60 8.56 27.69
N MET A 350 -12.53 9.24 27.01
CA MET A 350 -12.82 9.02 25.60
C MET A 350 -11.64 9.43 24.69
N GLU A 351 -10.99 10.56 24.98
CA GLU A 351 -9.76 10.99 24.29
C GLU A 351 -8.63 9.96 24.48
N GLU A 352 -8.42 9.47 25.71
CA GLU A 352 -7.42 8.43 26.01
C GLU A 352 -7.72 7.10 25.30
N ALA A 353 -8.98 6.66 25.32
CA ALA A 353 -9.42 5.46 24.60
C ALA A 353 -9.21 5.62 23.09
N PHE A 354 -9.50 6.80 22.54
CA PHE A 354 -9.26 7.09 21.13
C PHE A 354 -7.78 7.05 20.78
N VAL A 355 -6.90 7.64 21.61
CA VAL A 355 -5.44 7.54 21.45
C VAL A 355 -5.00 6.08 21.47
N ALA A 356 -5.48 5.27 22.41
CA ALA A 356 -5.13 3.87 22.51
C ALA A 356 -5.50 3.09 21.24
N VAL A 357 -6.75 3.20 20.78
CA VAL A 357 -7.21 2.54 19.55
C VAL A 357 -6.44 3.03 18.33
N ALA A 358 -6.22 4.34 18.22
CA ALA A 358 -5.50 4.94 17.10
C ALA A 358 -4.04 4.45 17.04
N PHE A 359 -3.37 4.30 18.19
CA PHE A 359 -2.00 3.80 18.25
C PHE A 359 -1.90 2.27 18.10
N THR A 360 -2.93 1.52 18.49
CA THR A 360 -3.03 0.10 18.14
C THR A 360 -3.12 -0.09 16.63
N MET A 361 -3.96 0.71 15.95
CA MET A 361 -4.04 0.73 14.48
C MET A 361 -2.71 1.14 13.83
N LEU A 362 -2.08 2.19 14.38
CA LEU A 362 -0.78 2.65 13.90
C LEU A 362 0.31 1.59 14.09
N ALA A 363 0.28 0.82 15.17
CA ALA A 363 1.21 -0.25 15.45
C ALA A 363 1.05 -1.43 14.49
N MET A 364 -0.18 -1.76 14.07
CA MET A 364 -0.42 -2.72 12.99
C MET A 364 0.21 -2.25 11.67
N ILE A 365 0.13 -0.96 11.36
CA ILE A 365 0.80 -0.36 10.19
C ILE A 365 2.34 -0.39 10.38
N ALA A 366 2.84 -0.07 11.57
CA ALA A 366 4.27 -0.14 11.89
C ALA A 366 4.81 -1.58 11.83
N SER A 367 3.97 -2.59 12.06
CA SER A 367 4.32 -4.00 11.89
C SER A 367 4.54 -4.37 10.43
N ALA A 368 3.74 -3.84 9.51
CA ALA A 368 3.97 -3.97 8.07
C ALA A 368 5.34 -3.38 7.65
N PHE A 369 5.71 -2.24 8.23
CA PHE A 369 7.04 -1.65 8.06
C PHE A 369 8.14 -2.54 8.61
N ALA A 370 7.99 -3.06 9.82
CA ALA A 370 8.95 -3.93 10.47
C ALA A 370 9.19 -5.22 9.66
N ILE A 371 8.11 -5.88 9.19
CA ILE A 371 8.16 -7.03 8.27
C ILE A 371 8.91 -6.67 6.99
N SER A 372 8.62 -5.51 6.40
CA SER A 372 9.26 -5.06 5.16
C SER A 372 10.78 -4.93 5.28
N LEU A 373 11.27 -4.41 6.41
CA LEU A 373 12.70 -4.33 6.70
C LEU A 373 13.30 -5.72 6.91
N THR A 374 12.62 -6.59 7.67
CA THR A 374 13.12 -7.96 7.92
C THR A 374 13.16 -8.81 6.66
N LEU A 375 12.19 -8.66 5.75
CA LEU A 375 12.15 -9.37 4.46
C LEU A 375 13.33 -9.03 3.54
N ARG A 376 14.10 -7.97 3.82
CA ARG A 376 15.32 -7.69 3.08
C ARG A 376 16.32 -8.84 3.16
N LEU A 377 16.42 -9.51 4.31
CA LEU A 377 17.26 -10.70 4.47
C LEU A 377 16.91 -11.77 3.43
N HIS A 378 15.61 -12.03 3.26
CA HIS A 378 15.10 -12.96 2.25
C HIS A 378 15.39 -12.50 0.82
N GLN A 379 15.26 -11.20 0.54
CA GLN A 379 15.52 -10.64 -0.79
C GLN A 379 16.99 -10.73 -1.18
N GLU A 380 17.91 -10.36 -0.27
CA GLU A 380 19.34 -10.43 -0.51
C GLU A 380 19.79 -11.88 -0.74
N GLU A 381 19.21 -12.86 -0.03
CA GLU A 381 19.48 -14.29 -0.27
C GLU A 381 18.85 -14.78 -1.59
N ALA A 382 17.59 -14.44 -1.86
CA ALA A 382 16.88 -14.91 -3.06
C ALA A 382 17.45 -14.33 -4.37
N GLU A 383 18.09 -13.18 -4.31
CA GLU A 383 18.77 -12.54 -5.45
C GLU A 383 20.27 -12.85 -5.52
N GLN A 384 20.75 -13.83 -4.74
CA GLN A 384 22.15 -14.28 -4.69
C GLN A 384 23.17 -13.19 -4.28
N ARG A 385 22.70 -12.06 -3.75
CA ARG A 385 23.55 -10.96 -3.28
C ARG A 385 24.20 -11.30 -1.93
N ALA A 386 23.52 -12.10 -1.11
CA ALA A 386 24.03 -12.56 0.18
C ALA A 386 25.26 -13.48 0.03
N GLU A 387 25.32 -14.32 -1.00
CA GLU A 387 26.42 -15.27 -1.20
C GLU A 387 27.76 -14.56 -1.39
N ALA A 388 27.80 -13.55 -2.26
CA ALA A 388 28.99 -12.74 -2.51
C ALA A 388 29.49 -11.98 -1.27
N LEU A 389 28.59 -11.58 -0.37
CA LEU A 389 28.95 -10.91 0.89
C LEU A 389 29.47 -11.90 1.94
N LEU A 390 28.84 -13.07 2.02
CA LEU A 390 29.15 -14.11 3.01
C LEU A 390 30.37 -14.96 2.62
N SER A 391 30.78 -14.95 1.35
CA SER A 391 32.09 -15.47 0.91
C SER A 391 33.25 -14.58 1.31
N GLY A 392 32.98 -13.32 1.69
CA GLY A 392 33.97 -12.37 2.21
C GLY A 392 34.24 -12.54 3.72
N SER A 393 34.72 -11.47 4.36
CA SER A 393 35.06 -11.45 5.79
C SER A 393 33.87 -11.20 6.73
N VAL A 394 32.64 -11.14 6.22
CA VAL A 394 31.44 -10.85 7.01
C VAL A 394 30.82 -12.14 7.53
N SER A 395 30.75 -12.31 8.84
CA SER A 395 30.09 -13.47 9.43
C SER A 395 28.57 -13.43 9.22
N ARG A 396 27.95 -14.61 9.11
CA ARG A 396 26.49 -14.78 8.98
C ARG A 396 25.69 -14.01 10.04
N ILE A 397 26.16 -14.05 11.29
CA ILE A 397 25.50 -13.34 12.40
C ILE A 397 25.62 -11.84 12.27
N ARG A 398 26.79 -11.34 11.84
CA ARG A 398 26.99 -9.90 11.64
C ARG A 398 26.10 -9.36 10.52
N TRP A 399 25.95 -10.14 9.44
CA TRP A 399 25.08 -9.80 8.31
C TRP A 399 23.58 -9.85 8.69
N LEU A 400 23.16 -10.86 9.46
CA LEU A 400 21.77 -10.91 9.94
C LEU A 400 21.48 -9.73 10.87
N ALA A 401 22.37 -9.51 11.86
CA ALA A 401 22.26 -8.40 12.81
C ALA A 401 22.23 -7.04 12.13
N SER A 402 22.96 -6.85 11.01
CA SER A 402 22.97 -5.57 10.30
C SER A 402 21.61 -5.19 9.72
N HIS A 403 20.71 -6.13 9.47
CA HIS A 403 19.35 -5.87 9.02
C HIS A 403 18.37 -5.83 10.20
N LEU A 404 18.52 -6.77 11.15
CA LEU A 404 17.63 -6.90 12.30
C LEU A 404 17.61 -5.64 13.17
N VAL A 405 18.77 -4.99 13.37
CA VAL A 405 18.85 -3.73 14.13
C VAL A 405 17.96 -2.65 13.51
N PHE A 406 17.94 -2.51 12.18
CA PHE A 406 17.06 -1.53 11.52
C PHE A 406 15.59 -1.92 11.60
N ALA A 407 15.25 -3.22 11.56
CA ALA A 407 13.86 -3.66 11.75
C ALA A 407 13.34 -3.33 13.15
N VAL A 408 14.13 -3.56 14.20
CA VAL A 408 13.75 -3.30 15.60
C VAL A 408 13.83 -1.81 15.95
N VAL A 409 15.00 -1.19 15.75
CA VAL A 409 15.23 0.22 16.11
C VAL A 409 14.49 1.16 15.17
N GLY A 410 14.44 0.84 13.87
CA GLY A 410 13.75 1.66 12.88
C GLY A 410 12.25 1.70 13.10
N SER A 411 11.60 0.55 13.36
CA SER A 411 10.17 0.51 13.69
C SER A 411 9.87 1.24 15.00
N ALA A 412 10.71 1.07 16.02
CA ALA A 412 10.54 1.76 17.29
C ALA A 412 10.71 3.28 17.18
N ALA A 413 11.77 3.74 16.51
CA ALA A 413 11.99 5.15 16.26
C ALA A 413 10.82 5.76 15.46
N ALA A 414 10.37 5.09 14.39
CA ALA A 414 9.29 5.61 13.57
C ALA A 414 7.96 5.73 14.34
N LEU A 415 7.61 4.73 15.15
CA LEU A 415 6.39 4.75 15.97
C LEU A 415 6.46 5.81 17.08
N LEU A 416 7.62 5.94 17.75
CA LEU A 416 7.81 6.95 18.79
C LEU A 416 7.87 8.38 18.24
N ILE A 417 8.48 8.60 17.06
CA ILE A 417 8.46 9.92 16.41
C ILE A 417 7.01 10.26 15.99
N ALA A 418 6.24 9.30 15.49
CA ALA A 418 4.81 9.51 15.22
C ALA A 418 4.02 9.82 16.50
N GLY A 419 4.31 9.13 17.60
CA GLY A 419 3.81 9.42 18.95
C GLY A 419 4.14 10.82 19.42
N MET A 420 5.38 11.27 19.19
CA MET A 420 5.82 12.62 19.53
C MET A 420 5.06 13.68 18.72
N VAL A 421 4.91 13.48 17.40
CA VAL A 421 4.15 14.40 16.54
C VAL A 421 2.70 14.48 17.01
N ALA A 422 2.05 13.33 17.23
CA ALA A 422 0.67 13.25 17.71
C ALA A 422 0.52 13.93 19.08
N GLY A 423 1.39 13.60 20.04
CA GLY A 423 1.36 14.16 21.40
C GLY A 423 1.58 15.66 21.43
N LEU A 424 2.49 16.20 20.61
CA LEU A 424 2.70 17.64 20.48
C LEU A 424 1.45 18.34 19.90
N THR A 425 0.83 17.76 18.87
CA THR A 425 -0.36 18.35 18.23
C THR A 425 -1.60 18.29 19.13
N TYR A 426 -1.81 17.16 19.81
CA TYR A 426 -2.89 16.98 20.78
C TYR A 426 -2.70 17.89 21.99
N GLY A 427 -1.49 17.93 22.54
CA GLY A 427 -1.17 18.80 23.67
C GLY A 427 -1.27 20.29 23.35
N ALA A 428 -0.93 20.70 22.13
CA ALA A 428 -1.13 22.07 21.67
C ALA A 428 -2.64 22.41 21.56
N ALA A 429 -3.46 21.49 21.07
CA ALA A 429 -4.91 21.67 20.97
C ALA A 429 -5.59 21.72 22.37
N ALA A 430 -5.16 20.85 23.29
CA ALA A 430 -5.71 20.73 24.63
C ALA A 430 -5.15 21.75 25.65
N GLY A 431 -4.11 22.52 25.29
CA GLY A 431 -3.43 23.45 26.20
C GLY A 431 -2.54 22.78 27.26
N ASP A 432 -2.25 21.48 27.13
CA ASP A 432 -1.39 20.69 28.03
C ASP A 432 -0.41 19.83 27.22
N ILE A 433 0.71 20.43 26.80
CA ILE A 433 1.72 19.71 26.01
C ILE A 433 2.39 18.61 26.84
N GLY A 434 2.71 18.89 28.11
CA GLY A 434 3.47 17.96 28.95
C GLY A 434 2.70 16.67 29.24
N GLY A 435 1.46 16.80 29.73
CA GLY A 435 0.63 15.65 30.07
C GLY A 435 0.24 14.83 28.84
N LYS A 436 -0.25 15.49 27.79
CA LYS A 436 -0.72 14.80 26.58
C LYS A 436 0.41 14.15 25.77
N LEU A 437 1.60 14.78 25.72
CA LEU A 437 2.77 14.17 25.08
C LEU A 437 3.19 12.88 25.79
N ALA A 438 3.23 12.89 27.13
CA ALA A 438 3.56 11.71 27.91
C ALA A 438 2.54 10.58 27.66
N THR A 439 1.24 10.88 27.72
CA THR A 439 0.18 9.90 27.46
C THR A 439 0.30 9.26 26.08
N VAL A 440 0.50 10.06 25.03
CA VAL A 440 0.61 9.54 23.66
C VAL A 440 1.91 8.78 23.42
N LEU A 441 3.04 9.23 23.99
CA LEU A 441 4.30 8.49 23.91
C LEU A 441 4.22 7.15 24.65
N THR A 442 3.55 7.09 25.80
CA THR A 442 3.29 5.83 26.49
C THR A 442 2.41 4.92 25.63
N ALA A 443 1.31 5.45 25.07
CA ALA A 443 0.45 4.69 24.16
C ALA A 443 1.21 4.15 22.94
N ALA A 444 2.20 4.89 22.42
CA ALA A 444 3.07 4.42 21.33
C ALA A 444 4.09 3.37 21.80
N ALA A 445 4.75 3.59 22.94
CA ALA A 445 5.82 2.73 23.43
C ALA A 445 5.32 1.34 23.85
N VAL A 446 4.14 1.28 24.47
CA VAL A 446 3.54 0.02 24.95
C VAL A 446 3.22 -0.94 23.80
N GLN A 447 3.06 -0.43 22.57
CA GLN A 447 2.78 -1.23 21.37
C GLN A 447 4.02 -1.94 20.79
N LEU A 448 5.23 -1.53 21.18
CA LEU A 448 6.47 -1.99 20.56
C LEU A 448 6.69 -3.52 20.62
N PRO A 449 6.40 -4.22 21.75
CA PRO A 449 6.54 -5.68 21.78
C PRO A 449 5.65 -6.38 20.75
N ALA A 450 4.40 -5.93 20.56
CA ALA A 450 3.52 -6.50 19.55
C ALA A 450 4.06 -6.27 18.12
N VAL A 451 4.66 -5.11 17.85
CA VAL A 451 5.33 -4.82 16.55
C VAL A 451 6.56 -5.71 16.34
N TRP A 452 7.38 -5.89 17.37
CA TRP A 452 8.60 -6.71 17.31
C TRP A 452 8.31 -8.20 17.21
N LEU A 453 7.15 -8.67 17.67
CA LEU A 453 6.72 -10.05 17.42
C LEU A 453 6.68 -10.39 15.93
N LEU A 454 6.24 -9.47 15.07
CA LEU A 454 6.23 -9.71 13.63
C LEU A 454 7.65 -9.73 13.03
N VAL A 455 8.58 -8.96 13.60
CA VAL A 455 10.02 -9.08 13.27
C VAL A 455 10.53 -10.46 13.66
N ALA A 456 10.24 -10.89 14.89
CA ALA A 456 10.69 -12.15 15.46
C ALA A 456 10.16 -13.36 14.68
N VAL A 457 8.87 -13.37 14.35
CA VAL A 457 8.23 -14.37 13.48
C VAL A 457 8.88 -14.38 12.10
N THR A 458 9.11 -13.22 11.49
CA THR A 458 9.75 -13.14 10.17
C THR A 458 11.17 -13.71 10.19
N VAL A 459 11.97 -13.39 11.22
CA VAL A 459 13.32 -13.95 11.41
C VAL A 459 13.28 -15.46 11.64
N ALA A 460 12.32 -15.95 12.44
CA ALA A 460 12.15 -17.38 12.69
C ALA A 460 11.84 -18.15 11.39
N ILE A 461 10.90 -17.65 10.58
CA ILE A 461 10.57 -18.24 9.29
C ILE A 461 11.76 -18.16 8.32
N PHE A 462 12.47 -17.02 8.26
CA PHE A 462 13.67 -16.86 7.45
C PHE A 462 14.79 -17.83 7.82
N GLY A 463 15.06 -18.00 9.11
CA GLY A 463 16.09 -18.89 9.61
C GLY A 463 15.80 -20.36 9.30
N LEU A 464 14.55 -20.80 9.52
CA LEU A 464 14.13 -22.17 9.29
C LEU A 464 13.88 -22.50 7.82
N THR A 465 13.00 -21.74 7.17
CA THR A 465 12.43 -22.05 5.85
C THR A 465 12.33 -20.78 5.01
N PRO A 466 13.45 -20.28 4.47
CA PRO A 466 13.50 -19.01 3.74
C PRO A 466 12.51 -18.90 2.57
N ARG A 467 12.05 -19.99 1.92
CA ARG A 467 10.99 -19.91 0.87
C ARG A 467 9.69 -19.32 1.38
N PHE A 468 9.41 -19.50 2.66
CA PHE A 468 8.15 -19.13 3.28
C PHE A 468 8.24 -17.81 4.03
N THR A 469 9.38 -17.13 4.05
CA THR A 469 9.50 -15.83 4.74
C THR A 469 8.42 -14.82 4.32
N PRO A 470 7.99 -14.74 3.04
CA PRO A 470 6.87 -13.88 2.67
C PRO A 470 5.53 -14.19 3.36
N LEU A 471 5.35 -15.38 3.95
CA LEU A 471 4.15 -15.73 4.74
C LEU A 471 4.00 -14.88 6.02
N ALA A 472 5.05 -14.15 6.44
CA ALA A 472 4.94 -13.17 7.52
C ALA A 472 3.83 -12.13 7.27
N TRP A 473 3.57 -11.76 6.02
CA TRP A 473 2.43 -10.92 5.66
C TRP A 473 1.08 -11.58 5.97
N GLY A 474 0.97 -12.89 5.76
CA GLY A 474 -0.21 -13.66 6.12
C GLY A 474 -0.43 -13.70 7.64
N VAL A 475 0.65 -13.74 8.43
CA VAL A 475 0.57 -13.64 9.90
C VAL A 475 0.04 -12.28 10.33
N LEU A 476 0.55 -11.19 9.77
CA LEU A 476 0.03 -9.84 10.06
C LEU A 476 -1.45 -9.72 9.69
N VAL A 477 -1.85 -10.17 8.49
CA VAL A 477 -3.25 -10.17 8.07
C VAL A 477 -4.11 -11.02 9.00
N GLY A 478 -3.59 -12.18 9.44
CA GLY A 478 -4.25 -13.04 10.43
C GLY A 478 -4.48 -12.32 11.76
N PHE A 479 -3.49 -11.61 12.29
CA PHE A 479 -3.63 -10.82 13.51
C PHE A 479 -4.63 -9.69 13.35
N ILE A 480 -4.57 -8.91 12.27
CA ILE A 480 -5.55 -7.85 11.98
C ILE A 480 -6.97 -8.46 11.89
N ALA A 481 -7.12 -9.59 11.21
CA ALA A 481 -8.41 -10.26 11.10
C ALA A 481 -8.93 -10.71 12.48
N LEU A 482 -8.09 -11.34 13.31
CA LEU A 482 -8.45 -11.74 14.66
C LEU A 482 -8.80 -10.54 15.56
N PHE A 483 -8.04 -9.44 15.45
CA PHE A 483 -8.30 -8.21 16.20
C PHE A 483 -9.68 -7.64 15.87
N LEU A 484 -10.02 -7.56 14.57
CA LEU A 484 -11.32 -7.08 14.12
C LEU A 484 -12.46 -8.06 14.46
N LEU A 485 -12.23 -9.36 14.30
CA LEU A 485 -13.20 -10.42 14.58
C LEU A 485 -13.45 -10.63 16.07
N GLY A 486 -12.51 -10.29 16.95
CA GLY A 486 -12.67 -10.37 18.41
C GLY A 486 -13.82 -9.53 18.96
N SER A 487 -14.33 -8.58 18.18
CA SER A 487 -15.53 -7.82 18.47
C SER A 487 -16.85 -8.58 18.17
N LEU A 488 -16.79 -9.73 17.48
CA LEU A 488 -17.94 -10.54 17.10
C LEU A 488 -18.19 -11.65 18.13
N SER A 489 -19.43 -11.78 18.59
CA SER A 489 -19.83 -12.81 19.55
C SER A 489 -19.67 -14.22 18.97
N GLY A 490 -18.95 -15.10 19.69
CA GLY A 490 -18.89 -16.55 19.41
C GLY A 490 -17.56 -17.12 18.88
N PHE A 491 -16.51 -16.31 18.74
CA PHE A 491 -15.19 -16.83 18.35
C PHE A 491 -14.47 -17.56 19.52
N PRO A 492 -13.74 -18.66 19.26
CA PRO A 492 -12.98 -19.36 20.31
C PRO A 492 -11.90 -18.46 20.94
N GLN A 493 -11.91 -18.33 22.27
CA GLN A 493 -10.99 -17.48 23.02
C GLN A 493 -9.51 -17.79 22.74
N VAL A 494 -9.18 -19.07 22.57
CA VAL A 494 -7.82 -19.51 22.24
C VAL A 494 -7.29 -18.86 20.95
N LEU A 495 -8.16 -18.58 19.97
CA LEU A 495 -7.76 -17.91 18.74
C LEU A 495 -7.59 -16.40 18.94
N LEU A 496 -8.40 -15.78 19.79
CA LEU A 496 -8.28 -14.37 20.13
C LEU A 496 -7.03 -14.10 20.96
N ASP A 497 -6.66 -15.01 21.85
CA ASP A 497 -5.45 -14.90 22.68
C ASP A 497 -4.15 -15.02 21.87
N LEU A 498 -4.21 -15.44 20.60
CA LEU A 498 -3.04 -15.41 19.70
C LEU A 498 -2.73 -14.02 19.15
N GLU A 499 -3.69 -13.10 19.24
CA GLU A 499 -3.58 -11.76 18.67
C GLU A 499 -2.77 -10.86 19.64
N PRO A 500 -1.58 -10.37 19.24
CA PRO A 500 -0.67 -9.68 20.17
C PRO A 500 -1.15 -8.29 20.58
N PHE A 501 -1.94 -7.59 19.76
CA PHE A 501 -2.39 -6.24 20.03
C PHE A 501 -3.49 -6.19 21.11
N ALA A 502 -4.23 -7.27 21.32
CA ALA A 502 -5.24 -7.42 22.37
C ALA A 502 -4.64 -7.54 23.77
N HIS A 503 -3.37 -7.96 23.87
CA HIS A 503 -2.66 -8.09 25.15
C HIS A 503 -2.00 -6.80 25.63
N ILE A 504 -2.06 -5.74 24.83
CA ILE A 504 -1.49 -4.44 25.17
C ILE A 504 -2.30 -3.82 26.33
N PRO A 505 -1.65 -3.37 27.42
CA PRO A 505 -2.31 -2.71 28.53
C PRO A 505 -3.14 -1.49 28.10
N HIS A 506 -4.34 -1.38 28.69
CA HIS A 506 -5.23 -0.24 28.45
C HIS A 506 -4.78 1.01 29.24
N PRO A 507 -5.10 2.22 28.76
CA PRO A 507 -4.92 3.45 29.54
C PRO A 507 -5.57 3.33 30.92
N GLY A 508 -4.86 3.72 31.97
CA GLY A 508 -5.33 3.67 33.36
C GLY A 508 -5.01 2.39 34.15
N ALA A 509 -4.57 1.30 33.49
CA ALA A 509 -4.21 0.03 34.15
C ALA A 509 -2.93 -0.59 33.52
N LEU A 510 -1.83 0.16 33.55
CA LEU A 510 -0.55 -0.29 33.00
C LEU A 510 0.04 -1.45 33.83
N THR A 511 -0.19 -2.68 33.38
CA THR A 511 0.49 -3.87 33.91
C THR A 511 1.67 -4.25 33.02
N ALA A 512 2.86 -4.45 33.59
CA ALA A 512 4.04 -4.85 32.82
C ALA A 512 4.00 -6.31 32.33
N THR A 513 3.18 -7.16 32.96
CA THR A 513 3.17 -8.61 32.73
C THR A 513 2.97 -9.02 31.27
N PRO A 514 1.96 -8.52 30.53
CA PRO A 514 1.77 -8.89 29.14
C PRO A 514 2.93 -8.47 28.23
N LEU A 515 3.50 -7.28 28.49
CA LEU A 515 4.64 -6.74 27.73
C LEU A 515 5.90 -7.60 27.93
N VAL A 516 6.15 -8.05 29.17
CA VAL A 516 7.27 -8.93 29.47
C VAL A 516 7.12 -10.26 28.74
N TRP A 517 5.92 -10.85 28.73
CA TRP A 517 5.68 -12.09 27.99
C TRP A 517 5.90 -11.94 26.49
N LEU A 518 5.39 -10.85 25.88
CA LEU A 518 5.64 -10.56 24.46
C LEU A 518 7.13 -10.43 24.17
N LEU A 519 7.87 -9.67 24.97
CA LEU A 519 9.33 -9.51 24.80
C LEU A 519 10.11 -10.84 24.97
N VAL A 520 9.66 -11.71 25.87
CA VAL A 520 10.25 -13.05 26.05
C VAL A 520 10.01 -13.91 24.80
N ILE A 521 8.80 -13.87 24.25
CA ILE A 521 8.45 -14.58 23.02
C ILE A 521 9.27 -14.05 21.84
N ASP A 522 9.39 -12.72 21.71
CA ASP A 522 10.19 -12.07 20.68
C ASP A 522 11.65 -12.52 20.75
N ALA A 523 12.25 -12.47 21.94
CA ALA A 523 13.62 -12.88 22.16
C ALA A 523 13.82 -14.37 21.82
N ALA A 524 12.89 -15.24 22.25
CA ALA A 524 12.96 -16.67 21.96
C ALA A 524 12.89 -16.96 20.45
N LEU A 525 11.95 -16.33 19.74
CA LEU A 525 11.79 -16.50 18.28
C LEU A 525 12.98 -15.94 17.50
N VAL A 526 13.53 -14.79 17.89
CA VAL A 526 14.74 -14.23 17.28
C VAL A 526 15.94 -15.14 17.50
N VAL A 527 16.19 -15.58 18.74
CA VAL A 527 17.31 -16.49 19.06
C VAL A 527 17.19 -17.79 18.28
N PHE A 528 15.99 -18.35 18.20
CA PHE A 528 15.70 -19.56 17.45
C PHE A 528 15.93 -19.37 15.94
N GLY A 529 15.41 -18.29 15.34
CA GLY A 529 15.62 -17.99 13.92
C GLY A 529 17.09 -17.74 13.58
N VAL A 530 17.82 -17.05 14.45
CA VAL A 530 19.28 -16.85 14.32
C VAL A 530 20.03 -18.17 14.42
N ALA A 531 19.70 -19.03 15.39
CA ALA A 531 20.32 -20.33 15.54
C ALA A 531 20.06 -21.26 14.33
N ALA A 532 18.84 -21.24 13.79
CA ALA A 532 18.47 -21.97 12.58
C ALA A 532 19.26 -21.46 11.36
N PHE A 533 19.35 -20.15 11.17
CA PHE A 533 20.12 -19.53 10.07
C PHE A 533 21.62 -19.88 10.11
N ARG A 534 22.20 -19.98 11.32
CA ARG A 534 23.61 -20.39 11.46
C ARG A 534 23.89 -21.80 10.96
N ARG A 535 22.92 -22.70 11.06
CA ARG A 535 23.08 -24.13 10.73
C ARG A 535 22.62 -24.47 9.31
N ARG A 536 21.72 -23.67 8.74
CA ARG A 536 21.15 -23.86 7.40
C ARG A 536 22.12 -23.43 6.30
N ASP A 537 22.19 -24.14 5.19
CA ASP A 537 22.92 -23.67 3.99
C ASP A 537 22.20 -22.50 3.29
N LEU A 538 22.99 -21.68 2.59
CA LEU A 538 22.43 -20.60 1.76
C LEU A 538 21.77 -21.22 0.53
N ARG A 539 20.81 -20.49 -0.04
CA ARG A 539 20.04 -20.94 -1.20
C ARG A 539 20.69 -20.67 -2.53
#